data_AF-L9XAI2-F1
#
_entry.id   AF-L9XAI2-F1
#
_cell.length_a   1.000
_cell.length_b   1.000
_cell.length_c   1.000
_cell.angle_alpha   90.00
_cell.angle_beta   90.00
_cell.angle_gamma   90.00
#
_symmetry.space_group_name_H-M   'P 1'
#
loop_
_entity.id
_entity.type
_entity.pdbx_description
1 polymer ?
#
loop_
_entity_poly.entity_id
_entity_poly.type
_entity_poly.pdbx_seq_one_letter_code
_entity_poly.pdbx_strand_id
1 'polypeptide(L)' 'MSYSCATCDESFQSAAGVTQHVALHHNTCAVCDDSFDETDELREHVHSSH' A
#
# COMPACT_ATOMS: atom_id res chain seq x y z
N MET A 1 -14.38 15.86 -5.70
CA MET A 1 -13.03 15.60 -5.17
C MET A 1 -12.88 14.10 -5.13
N SER A 2 -12.12 13.53 -6.07
CA SER A 2 -11.76 12.11 -6.04
C SER A 2 -10.60 11.93 -5.07
N TYR A 3 -10.59 10.81 -4.36
CA TYR A 3 -9.50 10.42 -3.48
C TYR A 3 -8.76 9.28 -4.15
N SER A 4 -7.56 9.55 -4.66
CA SER A 4 -6.71 8.56 -5.33
C SER A 4 -5.77 7.91 -4.32
N CYS A 5 -5.49 6.63 -4.50
CA CYS A 5 -4.34 6.04 -3.81
C CYS A 5 -3.05 6.65 -4.39
N ALA A 6 -2.05 6.90 -3.54
CA ALA A 6 -0.76 7.43 -3.98
C ALA A 6 0.19 6.34 -4.48
N THR A 7 -0.13 5.09 -4.15
CA THR A 7 0.68 3.89 -4.41
C THR A 7 0.11 3.07 -5.57
N CYS A 8 -1.15 3.29 -5.96
CA CYS A 8 -1.74 2.66 -7.14
C CYS A 8 -2.72 3.63 -7.84
N ASP A 9 -3.04 3.35 -9.10
CA ASP A 9 -3.96 4.15 -9.92
C ASP A 9 -5.46 3.99 -9.51
N GLU A 10 -5.74 3.41 -8.34
CA GLU A 10 -7.11 3.20 -7.88
C GLU A 10 -7.70 4.49 -7.29
N SER A 11 -8.95 4.78 -7.69
CA SER A 11 -9.64 6.03 -7.39
C SER A 11 -10.93 5.77 -6.62
N PHE A 12 -11.11 6.49 -5.51
CA PHE A 12 -12.23 6.32 -4.60
C PHE A 12 -13.05 7.60 -4.48
N GLN A 13 -14.32 7.40 -4.14
CA GLN A 13 -15.28 8.49 -3.96
C GLN A 13 -15.20 9.14 -2.56
N SER A 14 -14.40 8.58 -1.65
CA SER A 14 -14.27 9.05 -0.27
C SER A 14 -12.88 8.80 0.33
N ALA A 15 -12.47 9.65 1.28
CA ALA A 15 -11.23 9.48 2.03
C ALA A 15 -11.21 8.19 2.86
N ALA A 16 -12.38 7.77 3.38
CA ALA A 16 -12.52 6.51 4.10
C ALA A 16 -12.27 5.30 3.18
N GLY A 17 -12.70 5.38 1.92
CA GLY A 17 -12.43 4.35 0.90
C GLY A 17 -10.94 4.20 0.63
N VAL A 18 -10.23 5.31 0.41
CA VAL A 18 -8.77 5.29 0.29
C VAL A 18 -8.12 4.76 1.56
N THR A 19 -8.50 5.26 2.75
CA THR A 19 -7.86 4.86 4.00
C THR A 19 -8.01 3.36 4.28
N GLN A 20 -9.19 2.80 4.01
CA GLN A 20 -9.41 1.36 4.14
C GLN A 20 -8.67 0.56 3.07
N HIS A 21 -8.66 1.05 1.82
CA HIS A 21 -7.87 0.45 0.75
C HIS A 21 -6.39 0.42 1.13
N VAL A 22 -5.80 1.56 1.47
CA VAL A 22 -4.41 1.72 1.95
C VAL A 22 -4.13 0.78 3.12
N ALA A 23 -5.03 0.66 4.11
CA ALA A 23 -4.82 -0.21 5.26
C ALA A 23 -4.91 -1.72 4.95
N LEU A 24 -5.71 -2.11 3.96
CA LEU A 24 -5.85 -3.50 3.50
C LEU A 24 -4.83 -3.88 2.43
N HIS A 25 -4.40 -2.89 1.65
CA HIS A 25 -3.49 -3.04 0.52
C HIS A 25 -2.03 -2.93 0.99
N HIS A 26 -1.70 -2.01 1.90
CA HIS A 26 -0.31 -1.66 2.25
C HIS A 26 0.35 -2.53 3.32
N ASN A 27 0.31 -3.84 3.11
CA ASN A 27 1.52 -4.64 3.36
C ASN A 27 2.45 -4.54 2.13
N THR A 28 2.53 -3.38 1.46
CA THR A 28 3.23 -3.21 0.17
C THR A 28 4.52 -2.41 0.35
N CYS A 29 5.60 -2.81 -0.33
CA CYS A 29 6.86 -2.11 -0.33
C CYS A 29 6.77 -0.81 -1.12
N ALA A 30 7.04 0.33 -0.48
CA ALA A 30 7.01 1.65 -1.12
C ALA A 30 8.16 1.89 -2.13
N VAL A 31 9.11 0.95 -2.26
CA VAL A 31 10.27 1.08 -3.16
C VAL A 31 10.06 0.32 -4.47
N CYS A 32 9.44 -0.85 -4.42
CA CYS A 32 9.21 -1.71 -5.59
C CYS A 32 7.73 -2.08 -5.82
N ASP A 33 6.82 -1.62 -4.95
CA ASP A 33 5.38 -1.90 -5.02
C ASP A 33 5.00 -3.39 -4.88
N ASP A 34 5.89 -4.23 -4.33
CA ASP A 34 5.57 -5.61 -3.97
C ASP A 34 4.65 -5.68 -2.76
N SER A 35 3.55 -6.43 -2.86
CA SER A 35 2.61 -6.68 -1.78
C SER A 35 2.94 -7.96 -1.02
N PHE A 36 2.92 -7.88 0.30
CA PHE A 36 3.19 -8.94 1.27
C PHE A 36 1.94 -9.27 2.07
N ASP A 37 1.89 -10.43 2.71
CA ASP A 37 0.75 -10.83 3.55
C ASP A 37 0.94 -10.35 5.00
N GLU A 38 2.20 -10.27 5.45
CA GLU A 38 2.56 -9.81 6.79
C GLU A 38 3.50 -8.60 6.79
N THR A 39 3.35 -7.75 7.81
CA THR A 39 4.20 -6.57 7.99
C THR A 39 5.67 -6.93 8.27
N ASP A 40 5.93 -8.11 8.83
CA ASP A 40 7.29 -8.61 9.07
C ASP A 40 7.97 -9.01 7.75
N GLU A 41 7.25 -9.63 6.81
CA GLU A 41 7.76 -9.94 5.47
C GLU A 41 8.13 -8.66 4.71
N LEU A 42 7.28 -7.63 4.80
CA LEU A 42 7.58 -6.32 4.24
C LEU A 42 8.86 -5.72 4.83
N ARG A 43 9.06 -5.83 6.15
CA ARG A 43 10.27 -5.32 6.81
C ARG A 43 11.52 -6.06 6.37
N GLU A 44 11.46 -7.38 6.33
CA GLU A 44 12.58 -8.20 5.86
C GLU A 44 12.88 -7.92 4.39
N HIS A 45 11.86 -7.78 3.56
CA HIS A 45 12.00 -7.40 2.17
C HIS A 45 12.70 -6.05 2.02
N VAL A 46 12.23 -5.01 2.73
CA VAL A 46 12.86 -3.67 2.67
C VAL A 46 14.30 -3.71 3.20
N HIS A 47 14.64 -4.60 4.14
CA HIS A 47 15.99 -4.71 4.69
C HIS A 47 16.95 -5.53 3.83
N SER A 48 16.45 -6.50 3.06
CA SER A 48 17.26 -7.44 2.29
C SER A 48 17.30 -7.13 0.79
N SER A 49 16.24 -6.54 0.26
CA SER A 49 16.07 -6.24 -1.17
C SER A 49 16.33 -4.76 -1.50
N HIS A 50 16.37 -3.89 -0.49
CA HIS A 50 16.61 -2.45 -0.59
C HIS A 50 17.58 -1.97 0.50
#